data_AF-A0A440UYD2-F1
#
_entry.id   AF-A0A440UYD2-F1
#
_cell.length_a   1.000
_cell.length_b   1.000
_cell.length_c   1.000
_cell.angle_alpha   90.00
_cell.angle_beta   90.00
_cell.angle_gamma   90.00
#
_symmetry.space_group_name_H-M   'P 1'
#
loop_
_entity.id
_entity.type
_entity.pdbx_description
1 polymer ?
#
loop_
_entity_poly.entity_id
_entity_poly.type
_entity_poly.pdbx_seq_one_letter_code
_entity_poly.pdbx_strand_id
1 'polypeptide(L)'
;MTSPPKVSRRQALAFAAGAVVAVSPPPQSAALATAGQVPSRGFNLPGWLDRNDGLAPATATLEKLRQSGFETIRLPVNSDLVSSGDPATLRRIQNGIRDLVGLGFSVLLDMHPSGELVAAFRNDPEAAAGRVLQAWTALRAVVADLPAEWVYPELLNEPPMERSAWLALRERIAAALRAKCPRHTLVWGPARFQGIWEIADTPPLADDNQ
;
A
#
# COMPACT_ATOMS: atom_id res chain seq x y z
N MET A 1 -32.13 -38.87 -75.28
CA MET A 1 -30.97 -38.47 -76.11
C MET A 1 -29.80 -38.25 -75.16
N THR A 2 -28.77 -39.07 -75.30
CA THR A 2 -27.54 -39.12 -74.48
C THR A 2 -26.39 -38.40 -75.18
N SER A 3 -25.62 -37.57 -74.46
CA SER A 3 -24.16 -37.31 -74.59
C SER A 3 -23.76 -36.08 -73.73
N PRO A 4 -22.49 -35.91 -73.29
CA PRO A 4 -21.77 -36.70 -72.28
C PRO A 4 -21.13 -35.79 -71.19
N PRO A 5 -20.47 -36.33 -70.13
CA PRO A 5 -19.77 -35.49 -69.16
C PRO A 5 -18.41 -35.03 -69.70
N LYS A 6 -18.00 -33.81 -69.37
CA LYS A 6 -16.61 -33.35 -69.50
C LYS A 6 -16.16 -32.74 -68.18
N VAL A 7 -15.40 -33.53 -67.42
CA VAL A 7 -14.55 -33.03 -66.35
C VAL A 7 -13.33 -32.39 -67.01
N SER A 8 -13.16 -31.09 -66.83
CA SER A 8 -11.93 -30.38 -67.19
C SER A 8 -11.00 -30.33 -65.98
N ARG A 9 -9.81 -30.91 -66.17
CA ARG A 9 -8.64 -30.81 -65.30
C ARG A 9 -8.09 -29.38 -65.37
N ARG A 10 -8.17 -28.63 -64.27
CA ARG A 10 -7.15 -27.67 -63.79
C ARG A 10 -7.74 -26.91 -62.59
N GLN A 11 -7.21 -27.22 -61.40
CA GLN A 11 -6.73 -26.29 -60.36
C GLN A 11 -7.63 -25.07 -60.05
N ALA A 12 -7.95 -24.69 -58.83
CA ALA A 12 -7.58 -25.00 -57.45
C ALA A 12 -8.56 -24.08 -56.64
N LEU A 13 -8.96 -24.30 -55.41
CA LEU A 13 -8.17 -24.34 -54.19
C LEU A 13 -9.13 -24.87 -53.12
N ALA A 14 -8.72 -25.93 -52.43
CA ALA A 14 -9.30 -26.24 -51.13
C ALA A 14 -8.75 -25.23 -50.12
N PHE A 15 -9.56 -24.28 -49.67
CA PHE A 15 -9.28 -23.56 -48.43
C PHE A 15 -9.99 -24.29 -47.29
N ALA A 16 -9.19 -25.07 -46.56
CA ALA A 16 -9.54 -25.54 -45.23
C ALA A 16 -9.72 -24.32 -44.32
N ALA A 17 -10.95 -24.13 -43.81
CA ALA A 17 -11.22 -23.19 -42.74
C ALA A 17 -10.66 -23.77 -41.43
N GLY A 18 -9.36 -23.60 -41.19
CA GLY A 18 -8.75 -23.77 -39.89
C GLY A 18 -9.02 -22.50 -39.06
N ALA A 19 -10.04 -22.53 -38.22
CA ALA A 19 -10.22 -21.52 -37.19
C ALA A 19 -9.08 -21.66 -36.16
N VAL A 20 -8.05 -20.82 -36.28
CA VAL A 20 -7.08 -20.62 -35.20
C VAL A 20 -7.80 -19.82 -34.12
N VAL A 21 -8.30 -20.52 -33.11
CA VAL A 21 -8.64 -19.88 -31.84
C VAL A 21 -7.30 -19.48 -31.22
N ALA A 22 -6.96 -18.20 -31.34
CA ALA A 22 -5.89 -17.61 -30.54
C ALA A 22 -6.39 -17.63 -29.09
N VAL A 23 -6.00 -18.66 -28.34
CA VAL A 23 -6.13 -18.65 -26.89
C VAL A 23 -5.15 -17.60 -26.39
N SER A 24 -5.65 -16.40 -26.11
CA SER A 24 -4.89 -15.43 -25.34
C SER A 24 -4.50 -16.09 -24.02
N PRO A 25 -3.22 -16.12 -23.64
CA PRO A 25 -2.87 -16.54 -22.29
C PRO A 25 -3.61 -15.62 -21.31
N PRO A 26 -4.10 -16.13 -20.17
CA PRO A 26 -4.65 -15.27 -19.14
C PRO A 26 -3.59 -14.23 -18.75
N PRO A 27 -3.98 -13.01 -18.35
CA PRO A 27 -3.03 -12.02 -17.88
C PRO A 27 -2.20 -12.64 -16.74
N GLN A 28 -0.90 -12.82 -17.00
CA GLN A 28 0.08 -13.15 -15.98
C GLN A 28 0.31 -11.90 -15.12
N SER A 29 -0.55 -11.67 -14.13
CA SER A 29 -0.22 -10.88 -12.94
C SER A 29 -1.32 -11.05 -11.87
N ALA A 30 -1.36 -12.23 -11.25
CA ALA A 30 -2.08 -12.47 -10.00
C ALA A 30 -1.28 -13.44 -9.10
N ALA A 31 0.05 -13.42 -9.20
CA ALA A 31 0.97 -14.16 -8.36
C ALA A 31 1.91 -13.11 -7.71
N LEU A 32 2.01 -12.90 -6.41
CA LEU A 32 1.44 -13.53 -5.23
C LEU A 32 1.14 -12.39 -4.25
N ALA A 33 -0.11 -11.97 -4.10
CA ALA A 33 -0.50 -11.40 -2.81
C ALA A 33 -0.61 -12.60 -1.87
N THR A 34 0.45 -12.91 -1.11
CA THR A 34 0.22 -13.59 0.17
C THR A 34 -0.68 -12.64 0.94
N ALA A 35 -1.99 -12.90 0.94
CA ALA A 35 -2.94 -12.11 1.69
C ALA A 35 -2.43 -12.09 3.14
N GLY A 36 -1.88 -10.95 3.55
CA GLY A 36 -1.58 -10.72 4.95
C GLY A 36 -2.85 -10.92 5.76
N GLN A 37 -2.73 -11.29 7.04
CA GLN A 37 -3.90 -11.35 7.89
C GLN A 37 -4.57 -9.96 7.89
N VAL A 38 -5.85 -9.89 7.53
CA VAL A 38 -6.61 -8.64 7.61
C VAL A 38 -6.46 -8.10 9.04
N PRO A 39 -5.86 -6.92 9.24
CA PRO A 39 -5.59 -6.41 10.57
C PRO A 39 -6.90 -6.29 11.36
N SER A 40 -6.93 -6.88 12.55
CA SER A 40 -8.13 -6.94 13.40
C SER A 40 -7.77 -6.74 14.87
N ARG A 41 -8.77 -6.45 15.72
CA ARG A 41 -8.62 -6.27 17.17
C ARG A 41 -7.43 -5.35 17.52
N GLY A 42 -7.45 -4.16 16.92
CA GLY A 42 -6.33 -3.24 16.98
C GLY A 42 -6.46 -2.15 18.05
N PHE A 43 -5.32 -1.54 18.41
CA PHE A 43 -5.28 -0.30 19.19
C PHE A 43 -4.23 0.67 18.61
N ASN A 44 -4.37 1.96 18.90
CA ASN A 44 -3.41 2.98 18.49
C ASN A 44 -2.29 3.12 19.53
N LEU A 45 -1.06 3.32 19.07
CA LEU A 45 0.11 3.57 19.92
C LEU A 45 0.81 4.91 19.60
N PRO A 46 0.17 6.06 19.88
CA PRO A 46 0.79 7.36 19.73
C PRO A 46 1.80 7.66 20.86
N GLY A 47 2.63 8.68 20.68
CA GLY A 47 3.56 9.17 21.68
C GLY A 47 4.89 8.41 21.76
N TRP A 48 5.19 7.54 20.78
CA TRP A 48 6.43 6.76 20.73
C TRP A 48 7.28 7.08 19.50
N LEU A 49 6.92 6.59 18.32
CA LEU A 49 7.72 6.75 17.09
C LEU A 49 7.36 8.01 16.30
N ASP A 50 6.25 8.64 16.63
CA ASP A 50 5.80 9.95 16.15
C ASP A 50 6.49 11.14 16.85
N ARG A 51 7.37 10.86 17.82
CA ARG A 51 8.09 11.87 18.62
C ARG A 51 9.57 11.54 18.78
N ASN A 52 10.42 12.57 18.86
CA ASN A 52 11.85 12.41 19.13
C ASN A 52 12.14 11.88 20.54
N ASP A 53 11.36 12.32 21.52
CA ASP A 53 11.43 11.97 22.93
C ASP A 53 10.45 10.86 23.34
N GLY A 54 9.80 10.23 22.36
CA GLY A 54 8.76 9.25 22.61
C GLY A 54 9.29 8.01 23.33
N LEU A 55 8.48 7.49 24.25
CA LEU A 55 8.84 6.35 25.09
C LEU A 55 8.18 5.08 24.57
N ALA A 56 8.97 4.01 24.46
CA ALA A 56 8.43 2.69 24.15
C ALA A 56 7.53 2.21 25.30
N PRO A 57 6.40 1.56 25.02
CA PRO A 57 5.65 0.87 26.06
C PRO A 57 6.50 -0.20 26.74
N ALA A 58 6.25 -0.44 28.01
CA ALA A 58 6.87 -1.57 28.70
C ALA A 58 6.44 -2.89 28.03
N THR A 59 7.40 -3.80 27.80
CA THR A 59 7.16 -5.11 27.16
C THR A 59 6.05 -5.89 27.86
N ALA A 60 6.04 -5.93 29.20
CA ALA A 60 5.00 -6.62 29.97
C ALA A 60 3.59 -6.08 29.70
N THR A 61 3.44 -4.79 29.39
CA THR A 61 2.15 -4.20 29.00
C THR A 61 1.72 -4.71 27.63
N LEU A 62 2.63 -4.75 26.66
CA LEU A 62 2.36 -5.26 25.32
C LEU A 62 2.00 -6.75 25.34
N GLU A 63 2.74 -7.56 26.12
CA GLU A 63 2.43 -8.98 26.32
C GLU A 63 1.03 -9.18 26.91
N LYS A 64 0.67 -8.38 27.93
CA LYS A 64 -0.68 -8.45 28.52
C LYS A 64 -1.77 -8.08 27.52
N LEU A 65 -1.55 -7.06 26.68
CA LEU A 65 -2.49 -6.71 25.61
C LEU A 65 -2.61 -7.85 24.59
N ARG A 66 -1.50 -8.49 24.20
CA ARG A 66 -1.50 -9.64 23.30
C ARG A 66 -2.29 -10.82 23.87
N GLN A 67 -2.07 -11.14 25.14
CA GLN A 67 -2.79 -12.19 25.88
C GLN A 67 -4.28 -11.87 26.04
N SER A 68 -4.65 -10.59 26.08
CA SER A 68 -6.05 -10.13 26.16
C SER A 68 -6.77 -10.16 24.81
N GLY A 69 -6.08 -10.56 23.72
CA GLY A 69 -6.68 -10.76 22.40
C GLY A 69 -6.48 -9.60 21.41
N PHE A 70 -5.70 -8.57 21.75
CA PHE A 70 -5.28 -7.57 20.76
C PHE A 70 -4.27 -8.18 19.78
N GLU A 71 -4.36 -7.81 18.51
CA GLU A 71 -3.55 -8.41 17.45
C GLU A 71 -2.87 -7.39 16.55
N THR A 72 -3.40 -6.17 16.46
CA THR A 72 -2.86 -5.13 15.59
C THR A 72 -2.49 -3.89 16.39
N ILE A 73 -1.37 -3.27 16.06
CA ILE A 73 -0.98 -1.96 16.58
C ILE A 73 -0.95 -0.98 15.42
N ARG A 74 -1.78 0.07 15.49
CA ARG A 74 -1.65 1.24 14.62
C ARG A 74 -0.60 2.17 15.20
N LEU A 75 0.50 2.32 14.49
CA LEU A 75 1.73 2.94 14.98
C LEU A 75 2.02 4.20 14.15
N PRO A 76 1.63 5.39 14.64
CA PRO A 76 1.94 6.63 13.96
C PRO A 76 3.44 6.91 13.93
N VAL A 77 3.92 7.36 12.78
CA VAL A 77 5.22 7.96 12.57
C VAL A 77 5.03 9.35 11.97
N ASN A 78 5.76 10.32 12.51
CA ASN A 78 5.64 11.69 12.07
C ASN A 78 6.47 11.92 10.81
N SER A 79 5.78 12.27 9.72
CA SER A 79 6.37 12.61 8.42
C SER A 79 7.58 13.54 8.50
N ASP A 80 7.56 14.54 9.39
CA ASP A 80 8.63 15.53 9.51
C ASP A 80 9.89 14.95 10.14
N LEU A 81 9.75 14.01 11.07
CA LEU A 81 10.88 13.34 11.71
C LEU A 81 11.60 12.43 10.72
N VAL A 82 10.84 11.77 9.83
CA VAL A 82 11.39 10.78 8.90
C VAL A 82 11.85 11.38 7.58
N SER A 83 11.38 12.58 7.20
CA SER A 83 11.68 13.21 5.90
C SER A 83 13.17 13.49 5.68
N SER A 84 13.93 13.70 6.75
CA SER A 84 15.38 13.86 6.71
C SER A 84 16.13 12.59 6.30
N GLY A 85 15.51 11.41 6.45
CA GLY A 85 16.14 10.12 6.24
C GLY A 85 17.26 9.81 7.23
N ASP A 86 17.26 10.45 8.41
CA ASP A 86 18.27 10.22 9.43
C ASP A 86 18.40 8.72 9.79
N PRO A 87 19.58 8.10 9.63
CA PRO A 87 19.74 6.66 9.85
C PRO A 87 19.44 6.21 11.28
N ALA A 88 19.67 7.04 12.30
CA ALA A 88 19.37 6.68 13.68
C ALA A 88 17.85 6.61 13.91
N THR A 89 17.10 7.58 13.39
CA THR A 89 15.64 7.62 13.41
C THR A 89 15.04 6.43 12.66
N LEU A 90 15.52 6.14 11.46
CA LEU A 90 15.04 4.99 10.67
C LEU A 90 15.32 3.65 11.36
N ARG A 91 16.49 3.48 11.96
CA ARG A 91 16.81 2.27 12.76
C ARG A 91 15.95 2.15 14.01
N ARG A 92 15.66 3.25 14.70
CA ARG A 92 14.77 3.26 15.87
C ARG A 92 13.36 2.77 15.48
N ILE A 93 12.85 3.24 14.35
CA ILE A 93 11.55 2.80 13.81
C ILE A 93 11.60 1.31 13.43
N GLN A 94 12.62 0.88 12.71
CA GLN A 94 12.79 -0.52 12.31
C GLN A 94 12.81 -1.46 13.51
N ASN A 95 13.60 -1.14 14.54
CA ASN A 95 13.71 -1.96 15.75
C ASN A 95 12.39 -1.99 16.51
N GLY A 96 11.74 -0.84 16.70
CA GLY A 96 10.43 -0.78 17.36
C GLY A 96 9.40 -1.66 16.66
N ILE A 97 9.31 -1.61 15.33
CA ILE A 97 8.39 -2.47 14.57
C ILE A 97 8.77 -3.96 14.70
N ARG A 98 10.06 -4.30 14.63
CA ARG A 98 10.53 -5.69 14.83
C ARG A 98 10.16 -6.23 16.20
N ASP A 99 10.27 -5.42 17.25
CA ASP A 99 9.92 -5.82 18.60
C ASP A 99 8.40 -6.10 18.72
N LEU A 100 7.56 -5.22 18.14
CA LEU A 100 6.12 -5.43 18.11
C LEU A 100 5.72 -6.70 17.34
N VAL A 101 6.31 -6.91 16.16
CA VAL A 101 6.09 -8.12 15.35
C VAL A 101 6.59 -9.37 16.09
N GLY A 102 7.72 -9.29 16.78
CA GLY A 102 8.26 -10.38 17.61
C GLY A 102 7.36 -10.77 18.78
N LEU A 103 6.56 -9.82 19.29
CA LEU A 103 5.50 -10.07 20.28
C LEU A 103 4.20 -10.60 19.65
N GLY A 104 4.18 -10.82 18.33
CA GLY A 104 3.06 -11.38 17.59
C GLY A 104 1.97 -10.37 17.24
N PHE A 105 2.28 -9.08 17.16
CA PHE A 105 1.39 -8.06 16.63
C PHE A 105 1.60 -7.81 15.13
N SER A 106 0.52 -7.63 14.39
CA SER A 106 0.57 -6.90 13.12
C SER A 106 0.74 -5.41 13.40
N VAL A 107 1.47 -4.71 12.55
CA VAL A 107 1.77 -3.28 12.70
C VAL A 107 1.26 -2.53 11.47
N LEU A 108 0.34 -1.61 11.72
CA LEU A 108 -0.15 -0.67 10.71
C LEU A 108 0.63 0.64 10.88
N LEU A 109 1.60 0.85 9.99
CA LEU A 109 2.55 1.96 10.05
C LEU A 109 1.89 3.21 9.45
N ASP A 110 1.38 4.06 10.33
CA ASP A 110 0.62 5.26 9.97
C ASP A 110 1.55 6.44 9.69
N MET A 111 1.56 6.91 8.43
CA MET A 111 2.14 8.21 8.11
C MET A 111 1.25 9.32 8.68
N HIS A 112 1.59 9.76 9.88
CA HIS A 112 0.82 10.76 10.60
C HIS A 112 1.33 12.17 10.27
N PRO A 113 0.46 13.08 9.79
CA PRO A 113 0.87 14.45 9.54
C PRO A 113 1.04 15.21 10.86
N SER A 114 2.11 15.98 10.99
CA SER A 114 2.26 16.92 12.09
C SER A 114 1.30 18.11 11.93
N GLY A 115 1.09 18.88 13.01
CA GLY A 115 0.35 20.15 12.91
C GLY A 115 0.97 21.12 11.88
N GLU A 116 2.30 21.14 11.78
CA GLU A 116 3.04 21.94 10.81
C GLU A 116 2.82 21.46 9.37
N LEU A 117 2.75 20.14 9.15
CA LEU A 117 2.43 19.60 7.83
C LEU A 117 0.98 19.89 7.44
N VAL A 118 0.03 19.78 8.39
CA VAL A 118 -1.37 20.17 8.16
C VAL A 118 -1.48 21.66 7.81
N ALA A 119 -0.74 22.53 8.51
CA ALA A 119 -0.68 23.95 8.20
C ALA A 119 -0.05 24.21 6.82
N ALA A 120 1.02 23.48 6.46
CA ALA A 120 1.65 23.57 5.16
C ALA A 120 0.70 23.16 4.02
N PHE A 121 -0.12 22.12 4.21
CA PHE A 121 -1.16 21.74 3.23
C PHE A 121 -2.17 22.85 2.95
N ARG A 122 -2.44 23.75 3.91
CA ARG A 122 -3.34 24.89 3.68
C ARG A 122 -2.69 26.00 2.86
N ASN A 123 -1.36 26.10 2.92
CA ASN A 123 -0.59 27.18 2.28
C ASN A 123 -0.10 26.77 0.87
N ASP A 124 0.51 25.59 0.77
CA ASP A 124 1.05 25.03 -0.48
C ASP A 124 0.86 23.49 -0.47
N PRO A 125 -0.27 23.00 -1.00
CA PRO A 125 -0.58 21.58 -1.00
C PRO A 125 0.44 20.70 -1.74
N GLU A 126 1.04 21.19 -2.83
CA GLU A 126 1.99 20.39 -3.63
C GLU A 126 3.34 20.30 -2.93
N ALA A 127 3.83 21.39 -2.35
CA ALA A 127 5.05 21.35 -1.53
C ALA A 127 4.87 20.44 -0.30
N ALA A 128 3.71 20.51 0.36
CA ALA A 128 3.38 19.63 1.48
C ALA A 128 3.26 18.15 1.05
N ALA A 129 2.65 17.87 -0.10
CA ALA A 129 2.62 16.54 -0.70
C ALA A 129 4.04 16.00 -0.98
N GLY A 130 4.95 16.86 -1.43
CA GLY A 130 6.37 16.53 -1.60
C GLY A 130 7.05 16.07 -0.31
N ARG A 131 6.73 16.68 0.85
CA ARG A 131 7.24 16.27 2.16
C ARG A 131 6.78 14.86 2.54
N VAL A 132 5.51 14.53 2.30
CA VAL A 132 4.97 13.18 2.54
C VAL A 132 5.67 12.14 1.65
N LEU A 133 5.86 12.46 0.36
CA LEU A 133 6.55 11.56 -0.57
C LEU A 133 8.02 11.37 -0.20
N GLN A 134 8.70 12.42 0.28
CA GLN A 134 10.07 12.35 0.78
C GLN A 134 10.16 11.44 2.02
N ALA A 135 9.26 11.61 2.98
CA ALA A 135 9.13 10.77 4.16
C ALA A 135 8.97 9.28 3.79
N TRP A 136 8.06 8.96 2.87
CA TRP A 136 7.90 7.60 2.37
C TRP A 136 9.10 7.07 1.59
N THR A 137 9.80 7.93 0.85
CA THR A 137 11.02 7.56 0.13
C THR A 137 12.13 7.11 1.08
N ALA A 138 12.22 7.71 2.26
CA ALA A 138 13.12 7.26 3.31
C ALA A 138 12.61 5.97 3.98
N LEU A 139 11.34 5.94 4.40
CA LEU A 139 10.76 4.81 5.15
C LEU A 139 10.64 3.52 4.34
N ARG A 140 10.44 3.57 3.03
CA ARG A 140 10.29 2.34 2.21
C ARG A 140 11.50 1.41 2.29
N ALA A 141 12.69 1.93 2.62
CA ALA A 141 13.85 1.09 2.89
C ALA A 141 13.67 0.25 4.16
N VAL A 142 13.15 0.87 5.23
CA VAL A 142 12.82 0.20 6.48
C VAL A 142 11.70 -0.82 6.27
N VAL A 143 10.63 -0.42 5.58
CA VAL A 143 9.47 -1.29 5.30
C VAL A 143 9.88 -2.51 4.47
N ALA A 144 10.71 -2.35 3.44
CA ALA A 144 11.16 -3.47 2.62
C ALA A 144 11.90 -4.58 3.39
N ASP A 145 12.54 -4.23 4.51
CA ASP A 145 13.28 -5.14 5.39
C ASP A 145 12.40 -5.77 6.48
N LEU A 146 11.10 -5.45 6.50
CA LEU A 146 10.12 -5.97 7.45
C LEU A 146 9.21 -7.02 6.79
N PRO A 147 8.62 -7.94 7.58
CA PRO A 147 7.78 -8.99 7.02
C PRO A 147 6.44 -8.45 6.51
N ALA A 148 6.22 -8.60 5.21
CA ALA A 148 5.08 -8.03 4.48
C ALA A 148 3.71 -8.52 4.96
N GLU A 149 3.66 -9.71 5.56
CA GLU A 149 2.45 -10.31 6.12
C GLU A 149 2.08 -9.77 7.52
N TRP A 150 2.96 -8.99 8.16
CA TRP A 150 2.74 -8.39 9.47
C TRP A 150 2.79 -6.86 9.46
N VAL A 151 3.35 -6.22 8.43
CA VAL A 151 3.51 -4.77 8.38
C VAL A 151 2.71 -4.16 7.23
N TYR A 152 1.88 -3.17 7.55
CA TYR A 152 0.92 -2.55 6.66
C TYR A 152 1.17 -1.04 6.59
N PRO A 153 1.81 -0.51 5.53
CA PRO A 153 1.98 0.93 5.36
C PRO A 153 0.64 1.64 5.15
N GLU A 154 0.26 2.56 6.05
CA GLU A 154 -0.91 3.43 5.87
C GLU A 154 -0.49 4.78 5.30
N LEU A 155 -0.94 5.07 4.07
CA LEU A 155 -0.31 6.07 3.21
C LEU A 155 -0.29 7.50 3.77
N LEU A 156 -1.38 7.95 4.39
CA LEU A 156 -1.48 9.24 5.07
C LEU A 156 -2.73 9.27 5.94
N ASN A 157 -2.58 9.52 7.25
CA ASN A 157 -3.72 9.76 8.13
C ASN A 157 -4.42 11.07 7.77
N GLU A 158 -5.75 11.02 7.76
CA GLU A 158 -6.65 12.17 7.55
C GLU A 158 -6.16 13.17 6.49
N PRO A 159 -6.06 12.78 5.20
CA PRO A 159 -5.47 13.65 4.17
C PRO A 159 -6.15 15.03 4.15
N PRO A 160 -5.44 16.12 4.50
CA PRO A 160 -6.04 17.43 4.74
C PRO A 160 -6.18 18.24 3.44
N MET A 161 -6.60 17.59 2.36
CA MET A 161 -6.66 18.14 1.00
C MET A 161 -7.90 17.65 0.26
N GLU A 162 -8.22 18.27 -0.88
CA GLU A 162 -9.34 17.83 -1.71
C GLU A 162 -9.10 16.43 -2.30
N ARG A 163 -10.19 15.72 -2.60
CA ARG A 163 -10.15 14.33 -3.13
C ARG A 163 -9.25 14.16 -4.34
N SER A 164 -9.32 15.06 -5.32
CA SER A 164 -8.51 14.96 -6.55
C SER A 164 -7.01 15.08 -6.26
N ALA A 165 -6.62 16.00 -5.37
CA ALA A 165 -5.23 16.16 -4.93
C ALA A 165 -4.77 14.93 -4.11
N TRP A 166 -5.64 14.41 -3.24
CA TRP A 166 -5.35 13.19 -2.50
C TRP A 166 -5.12 12.00 -3.42
N LEU A 167 -6.02 11.75 -4.37
CA LEU A 167 -5.87 10.64 -5.32
C LEU A 167 -4.55 10.74 -6.08
N ALA A 168 -4.18 11.92 -6.58
CA ALA A 168 -2.91 12.12 -7.27
C ALA A 168 -1.69 11.83 -6.37
N LEU A 169 -1.72 12.28 -5.11
CA LEU A 169 -0.66 11.99 -4.14
C LEU A 169 -0.63 10.52 -3.74
N ARG A 170 -1.79 9.91 -3.50
CA ARG A 170 -1.97 8.50 -3.14
C ARG A 170 -1.32 7.59 -4.16
N GLU A 171 -1.57 7.82 -5.46
CA GLU A 171 -0.94 7.05 -6.53
C GLU A 171 0.59 7.21 -6.57
N ARG A 172 1.10 8.43 -6.32
CA ARG A 172 2.56 8.69 -6.24
C ARG A 172 3.20 7.95 -5.07
N ILE A 173 2.57 7.96 -3.89
CA ILE A 173 3.06 7.23 -2.72
C ILE A 173 2.99 5.72 -2.96
N ALA A 174 1.86 5.21 -3.46
CA ALA A 174 1.68 3.80 -3.76
C ALA A 174 2.74 3.30 -4.75
N ALA A 175 2.98 4.04 -5.85
CA ALA A 175 4.04 3.72 -6.80
C ALA A 175 5.44 3.71 -6.15
N ALA A 176 5.74 4.69 -5.29
CA ALA A 176 7.02 4.78 -4.59
C ALA A 176 7.24 3.61 -3.62
N LEU A 177 6.18 3.15 -2.95
CA LEU A 177 6.21 1.98 -2.07
C LEU A 177 6.30 0.69 -2.89
N ARG A 178 5.49 0.50 -3.93
CA ARG A 178 5.51 -0.70 -4.78
C ARG A 178 6.88 -0.97 -5.40
N ALA A 179 7.62 0.07 -5.75
CA ALA A 179 8.98 -0.06 -6.29
C ALA A 179 9.97 -0.76 -5.34
N LYS A 180 9.73 -0.78 -4.02
CA LYS A 180 10.63 -1.39 -3.02
C LYS A 180 9.95 -2.38 -2.06
N CYS A 181 8.65 -2.23 -1.88
CA CYS A 181 7.79 -2.99 -0.97
C CYS A 181 6.63 -3.66 -1.73
N PRO A 182 6.87 -4.37 -2.85
CA PRO A 182 5.80 -4.87 -3.73
C PRO A 182 4.84 -5.83 -3.04
N ARG A 183 5.31 -6.53 -1.99
CA ARG A 183 4.52 -7.51 -1.24
C ARG A 183 3.68 -6.92 -0.10
N HIS A 184 3.95 -5.70 0.34
CA HIS A 184 3.27 -5.12 1.51
C HIS A 184 1.87 -4.63 1.14
N THR A 185 0.85 -5.02 1.91
CA THR A 185 -0.51 -4.52 1.75
C THR A 185 -0.58 -3.04 2.16
N LEU A 186 -1.08 -2.18 1.26
CA LEU A 186 -1.13 -0.72 1.48
C LEU A 186 -2.48 -0.28 2.01
N VAL A 187 -2.51 0.29 3.21
CA VAL A 187 -3.74 0.81 3.80
C VAL A 187 -3.91 2.28 3.40
N TRP A 188 -5.12 2.69 3.07
CA TRP A 188 -5.44 4.10 2.83
C TRP A 188 -6.90 4.38 3.16
N GLY A 189 -7.22 5.65 3.42
CA GLY A 189 -8.59 6.11 3.54
C GLY A 189 -8.87 7.28 2.60
N PRO A 190 -10.14 7.67 2.43
CA PRO A 190 -10.50 8.75 1.53
C PRO A 190 -10.14 10.13 2.10
N ALA A 191 -10.11 11.13 1.25
CA ALA A 191 -10.06 12.53 1.67
C ALA A 191 -11.46 13.12 1.62
N ARG A 192 -11.86 14.03 2.52
CA ARG A 192 -11.06 14.57 3.65
C ARG A 192 -11.28 13.77 4.93
N PHE A 193 -10.23 13.72 5.75
CA PHE A 193 -10.30 13.18 7.13
C PHE A 193 -10.75 11.72 7.23
N GLN A 194 -10.57 10.91 6.17
CA GLN A 194 -10.95 9.48 6.14
C GLN A 194 -12.44 9.24 6.47
N GLY A 195 -13.30 10.19 6.14
CA GLY A 195 -14.74 10.09 6.35
C GLY A 195 -15.43 9.09 5.43
N ILE A 196 -16.37 8.31 5.95
CA ILE A 196 -17.11 7.28 5.20
C ILE A 196 -17.86 7.83 3.97
N TRP A 197 -18.28 9.10 4.02
CA TRP A 197 -19.02 9.77 2.96
C TRP A 197 -18.22 9.95 1.66
N GLU A 198 -16.90 9.81 1.71
CA GLU A 198 -16.00 9.99 0.56
C GLU A 198 -15.59 8.66 -0.10
N ILE A 199 -15.97 7.51 0.50
CA ILE A 199 -15.55 6.19 0.02
C ILE A 199 -16.11 5.90 -1.37
N ALA A 200 -17.38 6.23 -1.62
CA ALA A 200 -18.05 5.93 -2.88
C ALA A 200 -17.33 6.55 -4.10
N ASP A 201 -16.69 7.69 -3.90
CA ASP A 201 -16.01 8.46 -4.95
C ASP A 201 -14.49 8.24 -4.95
N THR A 202 -13.98 7.30 -4.16
CA THR A 202 -12.55 7.01 -4.04
C THR A 202 -12.24 5.63 -4.61
N PRO A 203 -11.80 5.52 -5.88
CA PRO A 203 -11.53 4.24 -6.52
C PRO A 203 -10.38 3.48 -5.82
N PRO A 204 -10.33 2.15 -5.91
CA PRO A 204 -9.20 1.37 -5.41
C PRO A 204 -7.88 1.77 -6.09
N LEU A 205 -6.76 1.40 -5.48
CA LEU A 205 -5.45 1.35 -6.17
C LEU A 205 -5.51 0.37 -7.34
N ALA A 206 -4.56 0.47 -8.27
CA ALA A 206 -4.52 -0.34 -9.48
C ALA A 206 -4.29 -1.85 -9.26
N ASP A 207 -3.86 -2.25 -8.06
CA ASP A 207 -3.65 -3.65 -7.66
C ASP A 207 -4.50 -4.03 -6.44
N ASP A 208 -4.66 -5.33 -6.20
CA ASP A 208 -5.51 -5.86 -5.13
C ASP A 208 -4.80 -5.96 -3.76
N ASN A 209 -3.57 -5.45 -3.61
CA ASN A 209 -2.80 -5.57 -2.37
C ASN A 209 -2.95 -4.32 -1.48
N GLN A 210 -4.19 -4.03 -1.07
CA GLN A 210 -4.58 -2.81 -0.34
C GLN A 210 -5.60 -3.09 0.78
#